data_AF-A0A3P9NQB7-F1
#
_entry.id   AF-A0A3P9NQB7-F1
#
_cell.length_a   1.000
_cell.length_b   1.000
_cell.length_c   1.000
_cell.angle_alpha   90.00
_cell.angle_beta   90.00
_cell.angle_gamma   90.00
#
_symmetry.space_group_name_H-M   'P 1'
#
loop_
_entity.id
_entity.type
_entity.pdbx_description
1 polymer ?
#
loop_
_entity_poly.entity_id
_entity_poly.type
_entity_poly.pdbx_seq_one_letter_code
_entity_poly.pdbx_strand_id
1 'polypeptide(L)'
;MDQMTFKHDTVLSDVHMHRPNTHHLMTRLNSAGQPVFRSRFRILAESHDDSDSGSGSANEEKHESPRKDGGTSPKQDEEGGNQGNVEPCLDEDGDLDITHRPRKSSVDEGGRDLVCPIILQQSVPDLEQDEDSDDDDDDDDDDDDDDDDDDEDDDEDEETCCSKDIIQIEHTMATPLEDVGKQVWRGALLLADFILSEKDMFRGATVLELGAGTGLTSIVMATTAKTVYCTDVGEDLLRLCHRNVFLNQHMTDPAGVEVKVKQLNWLQHSLCTDADLEFSWTEEEVTDLYDNTNFIIAADVCYDDDLTDGLFRTLYRLCSSFNHSCTVFISLEKRMNFSLRHMDICCEAYNHFKHCLSQLQDMEDGRCGFKVEHVPLNFSQFLLYERIEQLELWKITASSLESEQTQSDSD
;
A
#
# COMPACT_ATOMS: atom_id res chain seq x y z
N MET A 1 38.17 5.73 -20.18
CA MET A 1 37.38 5.21 -19.04
C MET A 1 35.95 5.50 -19.40
N ASP A 2 35.26 4.47 -19.85
CA ASP A 2 33.84 4.53 -20.13
C ASP A 2 33.11 4.90 -18.83
N GLN A 3 32.29 5.94 -18.91
CA GLN A 3 31.49 6.42 -17.81
C GLN A 3 30.44 5.32 -17.53
N MET A 4 30.71 4.44 -16.56
CA MET A 4 29.66 3.63 -15.94
C MET A 4 28.72 4.58 -15.21
N THR A 5 27.82 5.17 -15.97
CA THR A 5 26.66 5.88 -15.43
C THR A 5 25.70 4.77 -15.06
N PHE A 6 25.58 4.45 -13.76
CA PHE A 6 24.52 3.57 -13.29
C PHE A 6 23.18 4.29 -13.56
N LYS A 7 22.56 3.99 -14.69
CA LYS A 7 21.18 4.35 -15.02
C LYS A 7 20.25 3.22 -14.56
N HIS A 8 20.27 2.91 -13.28
CA HIS A 8 19.28 2.02 -12.71
C HIS A 8 18.50 2.86 -11.70
N ASP A 9 17.52 3.60 -12.22
CA ASP A 9 16.53 4.30 -11.40
C ASP A 9 15.62 3.22 -10.80
N THR A 10 16.13 2.56 -9.77
CA THR A 10 15.40 1.56 -9.00
C THR A 10 14.38 2.29 -8.13
N VAL A 11 13.12 1.96 -8.34
CA VAL A 11 11.98 2.42 -7.56
C VAL A 11 11.73 1.41 -6.45
N LEU A 12 11.51 1.91 -5.23
CA LEU A 12 11.19 1.12 -4.04
C LEU A 12 9.82 1.53 -3.52
N SER A 13 9.03 0.55 -3.09
CA SER A 13 7.81 0.80 -2.33
C SER A 13 8.13 0.93 -0.84
N ASP A 14 7.66 2.03 -0.25
CA ASP A 14 7.80 2.31 1.19
C ASP A 14 7.00 1.34 2.06
N VAL A 15 6.03 0.61 1.50
CA VAL A 15 5.21 -0.37 2.25
C VAL A 15 6.08 -1.40 2.99
N HIS A 16 7.25 -1.71 2.44
CA HIS A 16 8.16 -2.70 3.00
C HIS A 16 9.28 -2.10 3.85
N MET A 17 9.48 -0.78 3.81
CA MET A 17 10.55 -0.11 4.56
C MET A 17 10.20 0.11 6.04
N HIS A 18 8.92 0.09 6.41
CA HIS A 18 8.46 0.46 7.75
C HIS A 18 8.08 -0.71 8.67
N ARG A 19 8.36 -1.96 8.29
CA ARG A 19 8.12 -3.13 9.16
C ARG A 19 9.44 -3.75 9.65
N PRO A 20 10.13 -3.12 10.61
CA PRO A 20 11.37 -3.67 11.15
C PRO A 20 11.11 -5.07 11.70
N ASN A 21 11.95 -6.03 11.31
CA ASN A 21 11.91 -7.46 11.68
C ASN A 21 10.93 -8.37 10.91
N THR A 22 10.39 -7.93 9.76
CA THR A 22 9.62 -8.84 8.89
C THR A 22 10.56 -9.54 7.91
N HIS A 23 10.70 -10.86 8.00
CA HIS A 23 11.42 -11.63 7.00
C HIS A 23 10.61 -11.69 5.70
N HIS A 24 11.10 -10.98 4.67
CA HIS A 24 10.57 -11.11 3.31
C HIS A 24 11.27 -12.28 2.63
N LEU A 25 10.64 -13.46 2.68
CA LEU A 25 11.13 -14.65 1.99
C LEU A 25 10.92 -14.49 0.48
N MET A 26 12.02 -14.57 -0.27
CA MET A 26 11.96 -14.74 -1.71
C MET A 26 11.33 -16.11 -1.99
N THR A 27 10.23 -16.14 -2.74
CA THR A 27 9.54 -17.40 -3.07
C THR A 27 10.00 -18.00 -4.37
N ARG A 28 10.38 -17.17 -5.36
CA ARG A 28 10.91 -17.61 -6.66
C ARG A 28 11.58 -16.46 -7.41
N LEU A 29 12.11 -16.79 -8.58
CA LEU A 29 12.39 -15.83 -9.66
C LEU A 29 11.25 -15.81 -10.67
N ASN A 30 10.98 -14.65 -11.27
CA ASN A 30 10.09 -14.57 -12.43
C ASN A 30 10.82 -14.93 -13.75
N SER A 31 10.10 -14.91 -14.87
CA SER A 31 10.62 -15.15 -16.23
C SER A 31 11.81 -14.27 -16.60
N ALA A 32 11.84 -13.04 -16.07
CA ALA A 32 12.92 -12.07 -16.27
C ALA A 32 14.08 -12.20 -15.24
N GLY A 33 14.03 -13.18 -14.34
CA GLY A 33 15.05 -13.38 -13.30
C GLY A 33 14.97 -12.40 -12.13
N GLN A 34 13.89 -11.63 -11.99
CA GLN A 34 13.67 -10.73 -10.86
C GLN A 34 13.16 -11.54 -9.64
N PRO A 35 13.63 -11.23 -8.42
CA PRO A 35 13.15 -11.89 -7.21
C PRO A 35 11.70 -11.49 -6.92
N VAL A 36 10.90 -12.49 -6.57
CA VAL A 36 9.52 -12.30 -6.12
C VAL A 36 9.41 -12.72 -4.67
N PHE A 37 8.75 -11.86 -3.90
CA PHE A 37 8.53 -12.01 -2.47
C PHE A 37 7.05 -12.25 -2.22
N ARG A 38 6.72 -12.94 -1.13
CA ARG A 38 5.33 -13.09 -0.68
C ARG A 38 5.13 -12.32 0.61
N SER A 39 4.10 -11.50 0.66
CA SER A 39 3.71 -10.75 1.85
C SER A 39 2.30 -11.13 2.28
N ARG A 40 2.09 -11.18 3.60
CA ARG A 40 0.81 -11.47 4.24
C ARG A 40 0.26 -10.18 4.84
N PHE A 41 -0.93 -9.78 4.39
CA PHE A 41 -1.67 -8.64 4.90
C PHE A 41 -2.86 -9.17 5.70
N ARG A 42 -2.87 -8.92 7.01
CA ARG A 42 -3.98 -9.28 7.88
C ARG A 42 -5.01 -8.15 7.86
N ILE A 43 -6.26 -8.48 7.57
CA ILE A 43 -7.43 -7.62 7.74
C ILE A 43 -7.74 -7.58 9.25
N LEU A 44 -7.69 -6.40 9.84
CA LEU A 44 -8.03 -6.16 11.24
C LEU A 44 -9.54 -6.05 11.39
N ALA A 45 -10.13 -6.68 12.40
CA ALA A 45 -11.55 -6.51 12.70
C ALA A 45 -11.83 -5.09 13.22
N GLU A 46 -13.00 -4.53 12.91
CA GLU A 46 -13.45 -3.29 13.56
C GLU A 46 -13.66 -3.56 15.06
N SER A 47 -12.93 -2.84 15.91
CA SER A 47 -13.26 -2.76 17.32
C SER A 47 -14.55 -1.95 17.45
N HIS A 48 -15.70 -2.64 17.51
CA HIS A 48 -16.92 -2.03 18.03
C HIS A 48 -16.68 -1.73 19.51
N ASP A 49 -16.39 -0.46 19.83
CA ASP A 49 -16.55 0.05 21.19
C ASP A 49 -18.05 0.10 21.49
N ASP A 50 -18.62 -1.05 21.86
CA ASP A 50 -19.92 -1.10 22.51
C ASP A 50 -19.76 -0.45 23.89
N SER A 51 -20.00 0.86 23.94
CA SER A 51 -20.36 1.54 25.17
C SER A 51 -21.73 1.02 25.61
N ASP A 52 -21.78 -0.09 26.33
CA ASP A 52 -22.94 -0.42 27.15
C ASP A 52 -22.66 -0.10 28.63
N SER A 53 -23.49 0.80 29.11
CA SER A 53 -23.54 1.29 30.47
C SER A 53 -24.04 0.20 31.44
N GLY A 54 -23.24 -0.09 32.47
CA GLY A 54 -23.79 -0.37 33.79
C GLY A 54 -23.17 -1.52 34.56
N SER A 55 -22.30 -1.19 35.51
CA SER A 55 -22.48 -1.41 36.96
C SER A 55 -21.13 -1.63 37.65
N GLY A 56 -20.87 -0.83 38.67
CA GLY A 56 -19.54 -0.63 39.22
C GLY A 56 -19.04 -1.71 40.16
N SER A 57 -17.75 -1.61 40.46
CA SER A 57 -17.27 -1.71 41.83
C SER A 57 -15.98 -0.92 41.97
N ALA A 58 -15.98 -0.07 42.98
CA ALA A 58 -14.87 0.76 43.39
C ALA A 58 -13.67 -0.09 43.83
N ASN A 59 -12.47 0.39 43.52
CA ASN A 59 -11.41 0.43 44.52
C ASN A 59 -10.45 1.58 44.18
N GLU A 60 -10.51 2.62 45.02
CA GLU A 60 -9.51 3.66 45.12
C GLU A 60 -8.24 3.06 45.74
N GLU A 61 -7.08 3.27 45.11
CA GLU A 61 -5.84 3.35 45.87
C GLU A 61 -5.10 4.65 45.53
N LYS A 62 -5.05 5.51 46.55
CA LYS A 62 -4.27 6.74 46.65
C LYS A 62 -2.78 6.39 46.68
N HIS A 63 -1.94 7.23 46.08
CA HIS A 63 -0.65 7.51 46.71
C HIS A 63 -0.20 8.97 46.53
N GLU A 64 0.18 9.52 47.67
CA GLU A 64 0.44 10.93 47.97
C GLU A 64 1.74 11.47 47.36
N SER A 65 1.72 12.75 47.01
CA SER A 65 2.91 13.60 46.86
C SER A 65 3.21 14.33 48.17
N PRO A 66 4.48 14.65 48.49
CA PRO A 66 4.78 15.76 49.36
C PRO A 66 5.53 16.89 48.64
N ARG A 67 4.97 18.09 48.81
CA ARG A 67 5.57 19.39 48.52
C ARG A 67 6.77 19.66 49.43
N LYS A 68 7.70 20.52 49.00
CA LYS A 68 8.28 21.57 49.86
C LYS A 68 8.82 22.75 49.06
N ASP A 69 8.34 23.92 49.48
CA ASP A 69 8.72 25.29 49.10
C ASP A 69 10.16 25.67 49.47
N GLY A 70 10.69 26.72 48.84
CA GLY A 70 11.69 27.60 49.46
C GLY A 70 12.46 28.48 48.48
N GLY A 71 12.09 29.76 48.36
CA GLY A 71 12.69 30.71 47.41
C GLY A 71 14.11 31.20 47.77
N THR A 72 14.72 32.00 46.88
CA THR A 72 15.13 33.42 47.06
C THR A 72 16.12 33.85 45.94
N SER A 73 15.97 35.09 45.48
CA SER A 73 16.59 35.76 44.33
C SER A 73 18.02 36.37 44.61
N PRO A 74 18.57 37.35 43.83
CA PRO A 74 19.68 37.16 42.86
C PRO A 74 20.87 38.15 43.06
N LYS A 75 22.04 37.92 42.42
CA LYS A 75 23.09 38.94 42.08
C LYS A 75 24.00 38.38 40.97
N GLN A 76 24.09 38.97 39.76
CA GLN A 76 24.83 40.18 39.31
C GLN A 76 26.34 39.96 39.03
N ASP A 77 26.73 40.46 37.85
CA ASP A 77 28.06 40.86 37.34
C ASP A 77 28.97 39.75 36.76
N GLU A 78 29.78 39.93 35.70
CA GLU A 78 29.93 40.91 34.62
C GLU A 78 30.94 40.30 33.60
N GLU A 79 30.87 40.77 32.35
CA GLU A 79 31.96 40.92 31.33
C GLU A 79 32.83 39.75 30.83
N GLY A 80 33.04 39.76 29.50
CA GLY A 80 34.31 39.37 28.88
C GLY A 80 34.20 38.50 27.62
N GLY A 81 34.13 39.14 26.44
CA GLY A 81 34.13 38.44 25.15
C GLY A 81 35.51 37.98 24.67
N ASN A 82 35.54 37.08 23.68
CA ASN A 82 36.36 37.23 22.48
C ASN A 82 35.95 36.20 21.40
N GLN A 83 35.91 36.66 20.15
CA GLN A 83 35.75 35.81 18.95
C GLN A 83 37.08 35.12 18.63
N GLY A 84 37.01 33.84 18.24
CA GLY A 84 38.15 33.09 17.73
C GLY A 84 37.66 32.11 16.66
N ASN A 85 38.07 32.38 15.42
CA ASN A 85 37.89 31.57 14.22
C ASN A 85 38.65 30.24 14.36
N VAL A 86 38.03 29.09 14.13
CA VAL A 86 38.70 27.77 14.15
C VAL A 86 38.29 26.99 12.91
N GLU A 87 39.25 26.69 12.04
CA GLU A 87 39.08 25.74 10.93
C GLU A 87 38.96 24.30 11.46
N PRO A 88 38.19 23.41 10.83
CA PRO A 88 37.97 22.06 11.34
C PRO A 88 39.18 21.15 11.09
N CYS A 89 39.61 20.39 12.11
CA CYS A 89 40.58 19.32 11.96
C CYS A 89 39.92 18.10 11.27
N LEU A 90 40.54 17.61 10.21
CA LEU A 90 40.12 16.43 9.45
C LEU A 90 41.12 15.28 9.67
N ASP A 91 40.64 14.03 9.63
CA ASP A 91 41.47 12.81 9.67
C ASP A 91 41.98 12.41 8.26
N GLU A 92 42.67 11.27 8.16
CA GLU A 92 43.42 10.87 6.95
C GLU A 92 42.53 10.52 5.74
N ASP A 93 41.24 10.28 5.92
CA ASP A 93 40.24 10.10 4.86
C ASP A 93 39.40 11.37 4.58
N GLY A 94 39.65 12.46 5.31
CA GLY A 94 39.05 13.77 5.04
C GLY A 94 37.72 14.02 5.74
N ASP A 95 37.39 13.22 6.75
CA ASP A 95 36.23 13.41 7.62
C ASP A 95 36.62 14.22 8.87
N LEU A 96 35.62 14.74 9.60
CA LEU A 96 35.86 15.57 10.78
C LEU A 96 36.26 14.72 11.99
N ASP A 97 37.46 14.97 12.53
CA ASP A 97 38.02 14.22 13.67
C ASP A 97 37.37 14.64 14.99
N ILE A 98 36.23 14.02 15.35
CA ILE A 98 35.51 14.30 16.60
C ILE A 98 36.10 13.46 17.75
N THR A 99 37.26 13.87 18.25
CA THR A 99 37.76 13.38 19.54
C THR A 99 37.08 14.15 20.68
N HIS A 100 35.96 13.61 21.21
CA HIS A 100 35.59 13.60 22.64
C HIS A 100 34.07 13.43 22.86
N ARG A 101 33.71 12.33 23.54
CA ARG A 101 32.39 12.13 24.16
C ARG A 101 32.16 13.18 25.27
N PRO A 102 31.09 14.00 25.24
CA PRO A 102 30.86 14.99 26.29
C PRO A 102 30.51 14.29 27.63
N ARG A 103 31.23 14.65 28.70
CA ARG A 103 30.83 14.31 30.07
C ARG A 103 29.63 15.20 30.48
N LYS A 104 28.62 14.58 31.10
CA LYS A 104 27.43 15.23 31.65
C LYS A 104 27.80 16.30 32.68
N SER A 105 27.35 17.53 32.46
CA SER A 105 27.08 18.53 33.50
C SER A 105 25.90 19.41 33.04
N SER A 106 25.17 19.98 33.99
CA SER A 106 23.72 20.23 33.96
C SER A 106 23.32 21.72 33.85
N VAL A 107 22.23 22.00 33.09
CA VAL A 107 21.30 23.19 33.10
C VAL A 107 21.86 24.52 32.54
N ASP A 108 21.22 25.34 31.68
CA ASP A 108 20.12 25.30 30.67
C ASP A 108 20.07 26.66 29.90
N GLU A 109 19.23 26.76 28.86
CA GLU A 109 18.56 27.92 28.23
C GLU A 109 19.05 28.45 26.87
N GLY A 110 18.33 28.04 25.82
CA GLY A 110 18.30 28.69 24.50
C GLY A 110 17.38 27.92 23.53
N GLY A 111 16.10 28.30 23.49
CA GLY A 111 15.00 27.55 22.89
C GLY A 111 15.20 27.06 21.45
N ARG A 112 15.14 25.73 21.30
CA ARG A 112 14.61 24.97 20.16
C ARG A 112 14.05 23.66 20.74
N ASP A 113 12.88 23.22 20.30
CA ASP A 113 12.33 21.94 20.72
C ASP A 113 13.29 20.81 20.33
N LEU A 114 13.91 20.19 21.33
CA LEU A 114 14.68 18.96 21.16
C LEU A 114 13.69 17.80 21.08
N VAL A 115 13.32 17.43 19.86
CA VAL A 115 12.65 16.15 19.61
C VAL A 115 13.70 15.05 19.78
N CYS A 116 13.77 14.48 20.98
CA CYS A 116 14.50 13.24 21.23
C CYS A 116 13.62 12.07 20.80
N PRO A 117 14.09 11.15 19.93
CA PRO A 117 13.37 9.90 19.73
C PRO A 117 13.33 9.13 21.06
N ILE A 118 12.11 8.84 21.52
CA ILE A 118 11.89 7.95 22.65
C ILE A 118 12.23 6.54 22.17
N ILE A 119 13.40 6.03 22.57
CA ILE A 119 13.65 4.59 22.48
C ILE A 119 12.79 3.95 23.55
N LEU A 120 11.67 3.37 23.13
CA LEU A 120 10.82 2.55 23.99
C LEU A 120 11.65 1.33 24.42
N GLN A 121 11.97 1.30 25.72
CA GLN A 121 12.61 0.18 26.37
C GLN A 121 11.61 -0.99 26.35
N GLN A 122 11.99 -2.08 25.69
CA GLN A 122 11.18 -3.29 25.54
C GLN A 122 10.78 -3.86 26.89
N SER A 123 9.48 -4.05 27.10
CA SER A 123 8.94 -5.02 28.05
C SER A 123 9.09 -6.41 27.42
N VAL A 124 9.93 -7.23 28.02
CA VAL A 124 10.14 -8.65 27.68
C VAL A 124 8.87 -9.43 28.09
N PRO A 125 8.24 -10.20 27.19
CA PRO A 125 7.41 -11.33 27.59
C PRO A 125 8.28 -12.59 27.68
N ASP A 126 8.06 -13.34 28.75
CA ASP A 126 8.77 -14.55 29.15
C ASP A 126 8.92 -15.58 28.01
N LEU A 127 10.15 -16.02 27.78
CA LEU A 127 10.47 -17.21 27.01
C LEU A 127 10.61 -18.37 28.01
N GLU A 128 9.73 -19.36 27.90
CA GLU A 128 9.98 -20.69 28.47
C GLU A 128 11.21 -21.27 27.76
N GLN A 129 12.26 -21.53 28.54
CA GLN A 129 13.48 -22.20 28.12
C GLN A 129 13.26 -23.70 28.32
N ASP A 130 13.22 -24.47 27.23
CA ASP A 130 13.47 -25.90 27.31
C ASP A 130 14.99 -26.11 27.36
N GLU A 131 15.44 -26.82 28.39
CA GLU A 131 16.83 -27.13 28.70
C GLU A 131 17.31 -28.28 27.80
N ASP A 132 18.26 -28.01 26.90
CA ASP A 132 19.05 -29.06 26.24
C ASP A 132 20.13 -29.56 27.21
N SER A 133 19.98 -30.81 27.65
CA SER A 133 20.98 -31.54 28.44
C SER A 133 21.93 -32.30 27.51
N ASP A 134 23.21 -31.94 27.55
CA ASP A 134 24.33 -32.74 27.04
C ASP A 134 24.47 -34.04 27.86
N ASP A 135 24.52 -35.20 27.20
CA ASP A 135 25.17 -36.41 27.73
C ASP A 135 25.89 -37.13 26.56
N ASP A 136 27.21 -37.18 26.65
CA ASP A 136 28.10 -38.06 25.89
C ASP A 136 27.98 -39.50 26.44
N ASP A 137 27.98 -40.52 25.58
CA ASP A 137 28.67 -41.80 25.85
C ASP A 137 28.88 -42.59 24.53
N ASP A 138 30.14 -42.96 24.30
CA ASP A 138 30.65 -43.86 23.27
C ASP A 138 30.20 -45.32 23.51
N ASP A 139 30.02 -46.12 22.45
CA ASP A 139 30.69 -47.43 22.28
C ASP A 139 30.28 -48.18 20.98
N ASP A 140 31.24 -48.97 20.51
CA ASP A 140 31.40 -49.65 19.22
C ASP A 140 30.48 -50.86 18.91
N ASP A 141 30.60 -51.29 17.63
CA ASP A 141 30.55 -52.66 17.07
C ASP A 141 29.29 -53.16 16.32
N ASP A 142 29.50 -53.35 15.00
CA ASP A 142 29.11 -54.43 14.08
C ASP A 142 27.89 -55.33 14.42
N ASP A 143 26.91 -55.41 13.50
CA ASP A 143 26.61 -56.63 12.71
C ASP A 143 25.40 -56.43 11.77
N ASP A 144 25.47 -57.09 10.62
CA ASP A 144 24.45 -57.24 9.58
C ASP A 144 23.11 -57.82 10.12
N ASP A 145 21.97 -57.33 9.62
CA ASP A 145 20.95 -58.13 8.91
C ASP A 145 19.63 -57.35 8.72
N ASP A 146 18.96 -57.69 7.61
CA ASP A 146 17.67 -57.25 7.09
C ASP A 146 16.57 -56.92 8.12
N ASP A 147 15.79 -55.87 7.86
CA ASP A 147 14.33 -55.98 7.66
C ASP A 147 13.71 -54.64 7.21
N ASP A 148 12.75 -54.77 6.30
CA ASP A 148 11.88 -53.74 5.74
C ASP A 148 11.27 -52.81 6.80
N ASP A 149 11.20 -51.50 6.53
CA ASP A 149 10.00 -50.71 6.79
C ASP A 149 9.98 -49.45 5.89
N ASP A 150 8.82 -49.26 5.27
CA ASP A 150 8.45 -48.13 4.41
C ASP A 150 8.44 -46.82 5.23
N ASP A 151 9.48 -46.00 5.13
CA ASP A 151 9.39 -44.58 5.49
C ASP A 151 9.00 -43.78 4.24
N GLU A 152 7.69 -43.65 4.05
CA GLU A 152 7.11 -42.58 3.23
C GLU A 152 7.63 -41.25 3.80
N ASP A 153 8.35 -40.49 2.98
CA ASP A 153 8.73 -39.11 3.25
C ASP A 153 7.46 -38.31 3.58
N ASP A 154 7.14 -38.21 4.87
CA ASP A 154 6.14 -37.29 5.43
C ASP A 154 6.77 -35.90 5.35
N ASP A 155 6.83 -35.37 4.11
CA ASP A 155 7.04 -33.95 3.88
C ASP A 155 5.97 -33.23 4.70
N GLU A 156 6.38 -32.68 5.84
CA GLU A 156 5.59 -31.78 6.68
C GLU A 156 5.15 -30.59 5.81
N ASP A 157 4.03 -30.78 5.11
CA ASP A 157 3.19 -29.70 4.65
C ASP A 157 2.85 -28.88 5.91
N GLU A 158 3.59 -27.78 6.12
CA GLU A 158 3.13 -26.66 6.93
C GLU A 158 1.76 -26.27 6.36
N GLU A 159 0.70 -26.91 6.87
CA GLU A 159 -0.69 -26.54 6.65
C GLU A 159 -0.82 -25.10 7.11
N THR A 160 -0.59 -24.19 6.16
CA THR A 160 -0.81 -22.77 6.33
C THR A 160 -2.30 -22.64 6.55
N CYS A 161 -2.70 -22.60 7.82
CA CYS A 161 -4.05 -22.28 8.25
C CYS A 161 -4.50 -21.06 7.44
N CYS A 162 -5.38 -21.28 6.47
CA CYS A 162 -5.85 -20.27 5.56
C CYS A 162 -6.88 -19.42 6.31
N SER A 163 -6.38 -18.56 7.19
CA SER A 163 -7.21 -17.63 7.94
C SER A 163 -7.92 -16.73 6.94
N LYS A 164 -9.26 -16.66 7.07
CA LYS A 164 -10.14 -15.86 6.20
C LYS A 164 -9.76 -14.38 6.14
N ASP A 165 -8.96 -13.91 7.09
CA ASP A 165 -8.56 -12.52 7.25
C ASP A 165 -7.14 -12.24 6.71
N ILE A 166 -6.48 -13.20 6.06
CA ILE A 166 -5.13 -13.01 5.51
C ILE A 166 -5.19 -12.95 3.99
N ILE A 167 -4.71 -11.83 3.44
CA ILE A 167 -4.44 -11.64 2.02
C ILE A 167 -2.97 -11.95 1.76
N GLN A 168 -2.69 -12.82 0.78
CA GLN A 168 -1.36 -13.20 0.37
C GLN A 168 -1.03 -12.59 -0.99
N ILE A 169 -0.05 -11.69 -1.04
CA ILE A 169 0.36 -11.02 -2.28
C ILE A 169 1.80 -11.37 -2.59
N GLU A 170 2.02 -11.84 -3.80
CA GLU A 170 3.33 -11.84 -4.42
C GLU A 170 3.61 -10.54 -5.13
N HIS A 171 4.83 -10.04 -4.96
CA HIS A 171 5.28 -8.76 -5.49
C HIS A 171 6.81 -8.70 -5.56
N THR A 172 7.33 -7.68 -6.21
CA THR A 172 8.75 -7.35 -6.24
C THR A 172 8.99 -6.12 -5.37
N MET A 173 10.07 -6.13 -4.59
CA MET A 173 10.40 -5.06 -3.64
C MET A 173 11.03 -3.83 -4.30
N ALA A 174 11.68 -4.03 -5.44
CA ALA A 174 12.50 -3.05 -6.13
C ALA A 174 12.44 -3.29 -7.64
N THR A 175 12.03 -2.30 -8.42
CA THR A 175 11.87 -2.44 -9.88
C THR A 175 12.35 -1.20 -10.61
N PRO A 176 12.68 -1.29 -11.91
CA PRO A 176 12.70 -0.09 -12.74
C PRO A 176 11.29 0.53 -12.83
N LEU A 177 11.22 1.78 -13.30
CA LEU A 177 9.97 2.54 -13.41
C LEU A 177 8.91 1.84 -14.28
N GLU A 178 9.33 1.13 -15.33
CA GLU A 178 8.43 0.37 -16.24
C GLU A 178 7.75 -0.84 -15.57
N ASP A 179 8.26 -1.29 -14.43
CA ASP A 179 7.83 -2.49 -13.72
C ASP A 179 7.18 -2.18 -12.35
N VAL A 180 6.90 -0.91 -12.05
CA VAL A 180 6.35 -0.49 -10.75
C VAL A 180 5.01 -1.13 -10.39
N GLY A 181 4.27 -1.63 -11.38
CA GLY A 181 3.04 -2.41 -11.17
C GLY A 181 3.28 -3.73 -10.41
N LYS A 182 4.52 -4.24 -10.38
CA LYS A 182 4.89 -5.44 -9.62
C LYS A 182 5.04 -5.17 -8.12
N GLN A 183 4.95 -3.93 -7.66
CA GLN A 183 5.10 -3.55 -6.24
C GLN A 183 3.73 -3.23 -5.61
N VAL A 184 3.62 -3.35 -4.27
CA VAL A 184 2.42 -2.90 -3.53
C VAL A 184 2.61 -1.45 -3.12
N TRP A 185 1.66 -0.56 -3.43
CA TRP A 185 1.75 0.87 -3.12
C TRP A 185 0.78 1.29 -2.00
N ARG A 186 1.09 2.38 -1.28
CA ARG A 186 0.28 2.86 -0.14
C ARG A 186 -1.14 3.28 -0.58
N GLY A 187 -1.30 3.83 -1.78
CA GLY A 187 -2.61 4.15 -2.36
C GLY A 187 -3.49 2.92 -2.54
N ALA A 188 -2.92 1.76 -2.86
CA ALA A 188 -3.68 0.50 -2.94
C ALA A 188 -4.18 0.05 -1.56
N LEU A 189 -3.35 0.21 -0.51
CA LEU A 189 -3.75 -0.08 0.87
C LEU A 189 -4.85 0.87 1.35
N LEU A 190 -4.76 2.16 1.02
CA LEU A 190 -5.82 3.13 1.32
C LEU A 190 -7.13 2.79 0.63
N LEU A 191 -7.08 2.43 -0.65
CA LEU A 191 -8.27 2.03 -1.39
C LEU A 191 -8.87 0.74 -0.85
N ALA A 192 -8.04 -0.24 -0.47
CA ALA A 192 -8.49 -1.47 0.16
C ALA A 192 -9.24 -1.20 1.48
N ASP A 193 -8.72 -0.32 2.33
CA ASP A 193 -9.42 0.07 3.57
C ASP A 193 -10.76 0.75 3.29
N PHE A 194 -10.82 1.61 2.27
CA PHE A 194 -12.07 2.26 1.85
C PHE A 194 -13.11 1.22 1.41
N ILE A 195 -12.71 0.24 0.58
CA ILE A 195 -13.57 -0.85 0.13
C ILE A 195 -14.10 -1.66 1.32
N LEU A 196 -13.24 -1.97 2.30
CA LEU A 196 -13.62 -2.72 3.49
C LEU A 196 -14.53 -1.93 4.44
N SER A 197 -14.43 -0.60 4.44
CA SER A 197 -15.31 0.30 5.19
C SER A 197 -16.69 0.43 4.55
N GLU A 198 -16.74 0.47 3.22
CA GLU A 198 -17.95 0.76 2.44
C GLU A 198 -18.49 -0.49 1.71
N LYS A 199 -18.40 -1.67 2.34
CA LYS A 199 -18.76 -2.96 1.70
C LYS A 199 -20.14 -2.94 1.06
N ASP A 200 -21.14 -2.39 1.76
CA ASP A 200 -22.52 -2.34 1.27
C ASP A 200 -22.67 -1.53 -0.03
N MET A 201 -21.81 -0.54 -0.28
CA MET A 201 -21.81 0.26 -1.51
C MET A 201 -21.50 -0.59 -2.74
N PHE A 202 -20.59 -1.56 -2.60
CA PHE A 202 -20.08 -2.38 -3.70
C PHE A 202 -20.81 -3.71 -3.84
N ARG A 203 -21.74 -4.01 -2.93
CA ARG A 203 -22.37 -5.31 -2.83
C ARG A 203 -23.12 -5.67 -4.11
N GLY A 204 -22.73 -6.78 -4.73
CA GLY A 204 -23.38 -7.27 -5.95
C GLY A 204 -23.05 -6.50 -7.22
N ALA A 205 -22.13 -5.52 -7.18
CA ALA A 205 -21.76 -4.71 -8.32
C ALA A 205 -20.76 -5.42 -9.25
N THR A 206 -20.70 -4.96 -10.51
CA THR A 206 -19.57 -5.21 -11.41
C THR A 206 -18.60 -4.04 -11.31
N VAL A 207 -17.33 -4.35 -11.07
CA VAL A 207 -16.26 -3.37 -10.82
C VAL A 207 -15.12 -3.57 -11.83
N LEU A 208 -14.63 -2.48 -12.39
CA LEU A 208 -13.43 -2.46 -13.22
C LEU A 208 -12.28 -1.81 -12.44
N GLU A 209 -11.18 -2.52 -12.29
CA GLU A 209 -9.93 -1.93 -11.79
C GLU A 209 -9.01 -1.55 -12.96
N LEU A 210 -8.58 -0.30 -13.02
CA LEU A 210 -7.60 0.21 -13.98
C LEU A 210 -6.21 0.28 -13.32
N GLY A 211 -5.23 -0.42 -13.88
CA GLY A 211 -3.86 -0.40 -13.38
C GLY A 211 -3.74 -1.15 -12.06
N ALA A 212 -4.22 -2.39 -12.05
CA ALA A 212 -4.35 -3.20 -10.84
C ALA A 212 -3.01 -3.57 -10.19
N GLY A 213 -1.91 -3.54 -10.95
CA GLY A 213 -0.59 -3.94 -10.48
C GLY A 213 -0.60 -5.37 -9.93
N THR A 214 -0.38 -5.51 -8.61
CA THR A 214 -0.40 -6.81 -7.93
C THR A 214 -1.81 -7.40 -7.77
N GLY A 215 -2.87 -6.62 -8.04
CA GLY A 215 -4.27 -7.04 -7.88
C GLY A 215 -4.80 -7.01 -6.45
N LEU A 216 -4.07 -6.37 -5.50
CA LEU A 216 -4.44 -6.33 -4.08
C LEU A 216 -5.87 -5.77 -3.88
N THR A 217 -6.15 -4.66 -4.55
CA THR A 217 -7.43 -3.93 -4.49
C THR A 217 -8.55 -4.71 -5.19
N SER A 218 -8.28 -5.38 -6.31
CA SER A 218 -9.21 -6.36 -6.92
C SER A 218 -9.57 -7.51 -5.96
N ILE A 219 -8.59 -8.09 -5.26
CA ILE A 219 -8.81 -9.17 -4.30
C ILE A 219 -9.68 -8.70 -3.14
N VAL A 220 -9.42 -7.51 -2.60
CA VAL A 220 -10.25 -6.92 -1.55
C VAL A 220 -11.65 -6.61 -2.05
N MET A 221 -11.78 -6.03 -3.25
CA MET A 221 -13.08 -5.76 -3.88
C MET A 221 -13.91 -7.03 -4.08
N ALA A 222 -13.26 -8.14 -4.43
CA ALA A 222 -13.91 -9.43 -4.62
C ALA A 222 -14.52 -10.01 -3.32
N THR A 223 -14.21 -9.46 -2.15
CA THR A 223 -14.88 -9.85 -0.90
C THR A 223 -16.31 -9.28 -0.78
N THR A 224 -16.71 -8.35 -1.65
CA THR A 224 -18.03 -7.68 -1.61
C THR A 224 -18.73 -7.58 -2.97
N ALA A 225 -18.00 -7.31 -4.05
CA ALA A 225 -18.53 -7.20 -5.40
C ALA A 225 -18.98 -8.55 -5.96
N LYS A 226 -19.79 -8.55 -7.01
CA LYS A 226 -20.18 -9.77 -7.74
C LYS A 226 -19.13 -10.19 -8.77
N THR A 227 -18.63 -9.20 -9.51
CA THR A 227 -17.67 -9.39 -10.59
C THR A 227 -16.61 -8.30 -10.52
N VAL A 228 -15.33 -8.66 -10.64
CA VAL A 228 -14.22 -7.73 -10.66
C VAL A 228 -13.34 -7.99 -11.88
N TYR A 229 -13.16 -6.98 -12.72
CA TYR A 229 -12.18 -7.00 -13.80
C TYR A 229 -10.86 -6.39 -13.30
N CYS A 230 -9.87 -7.23 -12.94
CA CYS A 230 -8.49 -6.83 -12.65
C CYS A 230 -7.80 -6.52 -13.99
N THR A 231 -7.48 -5.24 -14.28
CA THR A 231 -6.87 -4.89 -15.56
C THR A 231 -5.54 -4.16 -15.44
N ASP A 232 -4.61 -4.55 -16.31
CA ASP A 232 -3.29 -3.93 -16.46
C ASP A 232 -2.70 -4.22 -17.86
N VAL A 233 -1.43 -3.89 -18.08
CA VAL A 233 -0.66 -4.19 -19.29
C VAL A 233 0.61 -4.97 -18.95
N GLY A 234 1.05 -5.82 -19.88
CA GLY A 234 2.24 -6.65 -19.70
C GLY A 234 1.88 -8.06 -19.21
N GLU A 235 2.22 -9.05 -20.03
CA GLU A 235 1.83 -10.44 -19.79
C GLU A 235 2.39 -10.99 -18.47
N ASP A 236 3.63 -10.65 -18.11
CA ASP A 236 4.24 -11.05 -16.84
C ASP A 236 3.52 -10.43 -15.62
N LEU A 237 3.06 -9.18 -15.73
CA LEU A 237 2.31 -8.51 -14.66
C LEU A 237 0.89 -9.09 -14.53
N LEU A 238 0.23 -9.36 -15.66
CA LEU A 238 -1.08 -10.01 -15.67
C LEU A 238 -1.01 -11.44 -15.07
N ARG A 239 0.03 -12.21 -15.38
CA ARG A 239 0.31 -13.50 -14.71
C ARG A 239 0.51 -13.33 -13.20
N LEU A 240 1.18 -12.25 -12.77
CA LEU A 240 1.32 -11.94 -11.35
C LEU A 240 -0.04 -11.60 -10.70
N CYS A 241 -0.89 -10.74 -11.31
CA CYS A 241 -2.25 -10.48 -10.80
C CYS A 241 -3.03 -11.80 -10.72
N HIS A 242 -3.04 -12.60 -11.78
CA HIS A 242 -3.77 -13.88 -11.83
C HIS A 242 -3.31 -14.83 -10.71
N ARG A 243 -2.01 -14.91 -10.46
CA ARG A 243 -1.47 -15.73 -9.38
C ARG A 243 -1.90 -15.22 -8.01
N ASN A 244 -1.88 -13.91 -7.79
CA ASN A 244 -2.35 -13.32 -6.54
C ASN A 244 -3.85 -13.55 -6.33
N VAL A 245 -4.67 -13.47 -7.37
CA VAL A 245 -6.09 -13.82 -7.30
C VAL A 245 -6.26 -15.28 -6.87
N PHE A 246 -5.55 -16.20 -7.52
CA PHE A 246 -5.60 -17.63 -7.18
C PHE A 246 -5.16 -17.92 -5.73
N LEU A 247 -4.11 -17.25 -5.25
CA LEU A 247 -3.63 -17.39 -3.87
C LEU A 247 -4.65 -16.96 -2.81
N ASN A 248 -5.67 -16.18 -3.19
CA ASN A 248 -6.69 -15.66 -2.28
C ASN A 248 -8.10 -16.21 -2.59
N GLN A 249 -8.19 -17.33 -3.31
CA GLN A 249 -9.47 -17.96 -3.67
C GLN A 249 -10.32 -18.33 -2.43
N HIS A 250 -9.69 -18.59 -1.28
CA HIS A 250 -10.39 -18.85 -0.01
C HIS A 250 -11.29 -17.70 0.45
N MET A 251 -11.02 -16.47 -0.02
CA MET A 251 -11.80 -15.28 0.27
C MET A 251 -12.96 -15.07 -0.73
N THR A 252 -12.82 -15.56 -1.96
CA THR A 252 -13.76 -15.30 -3.08
C THR A 252 -14.69 -16.47 -3.38
N ASP A 253 -14.22 -17.71 -3.23
CA ASP A 253 -14.96 -18.94 -3.56
C ASP A 253 -16.29 -19.10 -2.79
N PRO A 254 -16.37 -18.82 -1.48
CA PRO A 254 -17.62 -19.00 -0.73
C PRO A 254 -18.76 -18.09 -1.19
N ALA A 255 -18.44 -16.98 -1.87
CA ALA A 255 -19.40 -15.99 -2.33
C ALA A 255 -19.75 -16.14 -3.82
N GLY A 256 -19.08 -17.04 -4.55
CA GLY A 256 -19.26 -17.21 -6.00
C GLY A 256 -18.88 -15.97 -6.81
N VAL A 257 -17.92 -15.19 -6.30
CA VAL A 257 -17.45 -13.95 -6.92
C VAL A 257 -16.44 -14.26 -8.01
N GLU A 258 -16.56 -13.57 -9.15
CA GLU A 258 -15.70 -13.80 -10.30
C GLU A 258 -14.67 -12.67 -10.43
N VAL A 259 -13.38 -13.00 -10.33
CA VAL A 259 -12.29 -12.05 -10.60
C VAL A 259 -11.62 -12.43 -11.92
N LYS A 260 -11.76 -11.55 -12.92
CA LYS A 260 -11.23 -11.74 -14.28
C LYS A 260 -10.01 -10.86 -14.48
N VAL A 261 -8.86 -11.48 -14.71
CA VAL A 261 -7.64 -10.75 -15.07
C VAL A 261 -7.61 -10.53 -16.59
N LYS A 262 -7.55 -9.29 -17.03
CA LYS A 262 -7.63 -8.92 -18.45
C LYS A 262 -6.67 -7.81 -18.84
N GLN A 263 -6.20 -7.83 -20.08
CA GLN A 263 -5.34 -6.79 -20.60
C GLN A 263 -6.15 -5.53 -20.93
N LEU A 264 -5.78 -4.37 -20.37
CA LEU A 264 -6.34 -3.08 -20.76
C LEU A 264 -5.21 -2.05 -20.86
N ASN A 265 -4.87 -1.67 -22.09
CA ASN A 265 -3.84 -0.67 -22.36
C ASN A 265 -4.50 0.70 -22.61
N TRP A 266 -4.25 1.66 -21.72
CA TRP A 266 -4.81 3.02 -21.81
C TRP A 266 -4.38 3.82 -23.05
N LEU A 267 -3.26 3.41 -23.68
CA LEU A 267 -2.75 4.03 -24.90
C LEU A 267 -3.38 3.43 -26.16
N GLN A 268 -4.25 2.43 -26.02
CA GLN A 268 -5.00 1.80 -27.10
C GLN A 268 -6.49 2.17 -27.05
N HIS A 269 -7.10 2.25 -28.23
CA HIS A 269 -8.49 2.73 -28.39
C HIS A 269 -9.55 1.62 -28.26
N SER A 270 -9.14 0.35 -28.26
CA SER A 270 -10.03 -0.82 -28.18
C SER A 270 -9.51 -1.80 -27.14
N LEU A 271 -10.42 -2.58 -26.56
CA LEU A 271 -10.06 -3.74 -25.75
C LEU A 271 -9.47 -4.81 -26.67
N CYS A 272 -8.49 -5.56 -26.17
CA CYS A 272 -7.85 -6.62 -26.95
C CYS A 272 -8.75 -7.86 -26.93
N THR A 273 -9.33 -8.23 -28.08
CA THR A 273 -10.20 -9.42 -28.24
C THR A 273 -9.53 -10.54 -29.04
N ASP A 274 -8.20 -10.57 -29.03
CA ASP A 274 -7.42 -11.60 -29.72
C ASP A 274 -7.48 -12.93 -28.96
N ALA A 275 -8.19 -13.92 -29.50
CA ALA A 275 -8.39 -15.22 -28.87
C ALA A 275 -7.09 -16.02 -28.66
N ASP A 276 -6.00 -15.65 -29.32
CA ASP A 276 -4.70 -16.32 -29.15
C ASP A 276 -3.91 -15.79 -27.92
N LEU A 277 -4.34 -14.68 -27.32
CA LEU A 277 -3.71 -14.08 -26.13
C LEU A 277 -4.42 -14.51 -24.83
N GLU A 278 -3.65 -14.94 -23.84
CA GLU A 278 -4.12 -15.49 -22.55
C GLU A 278 -5.08 -14.56 -21.79
N PHE A 279 -4.81 -13.24 -21.81
CA PHE A 279 -5.56 -12.24 -21.06
C PHE A 279 -6.46 -11.36 -21.93
N SER A 280 -6.80 -11.81 -23.14
CA SER A 280 -7.73 -11.09 -24.01
C SER A 280 -9.16 -11.12 -23.47
N TRP A 281 -9.95 -10.16 -23.93
CA TRP A 281 -11.37 -10.04 -23.65
C TRP A 281 -12.16 -10.90 -24.62
N THR A 282 -13.17 -11.60 -24.12
CA THR A 282 -14.20 -12.18 -24.97
C THR A 282 -15.28 -11.13 -25.28
N GLU A 283 -16.02 -11.31 -26.38
CA GLU A 283 -17.13 -10.42 -26.73
C GLU A 283 -18.21 -10.36 -25.63
N GLU A 284 -18.42 -11.48 -24.91
CA GLU A 284 -19.34 -11.54 -23.76
C GLU A 284 -18.83 -10.69 -22.60
N GLU A 285 -17.53 -10.75 -22.29
CA GLU A 285 -16.92 -9.93 -21.24
C GLU A 285 -16.90 -8.45 -21.59
N VAL A 286 -16.65 -8.10 -22.86
CA VAL A 286 -16.73 -6.72 -23.33
C VAL A 286 -18.16 -6.19 -23.15
N THR A 287 -19.16 -6.99 -23.52
CA THR A 287 -20.57 -6.62 -23.36
C THR A 287 -20.93 -6.43 -21.89
N ASP A 288 -20.56 -7.39 -21.03
CA ASP A 288 -20.80 -7.30 -19.58
C ASP A 288 -20.12 -6.06 -18.96
N LEU A 289 -18.89 -5.75 -19.39
CA LEU A 289 -18.17 -4.55 -18.95
C LEU A 289 -18.98 -3.28 -19.24
N TYR A 290 -19.46 -3.10 -20.48
CA TYR A 290 -20.18 -1.89 -20.86
C TYR A 290 -21.60 -1.83 -20.29
N ASP A 291 -22.27 -2.96 -20.12
CA ASP A 291 -23.66 -3.00 -19.67
C ASP A 291 -23.80 -2.96 -18.14
N ASN A 292 -22.84 -3.51 -17.39
CA ASN A 292 -23.00 -3.75 -15.95
C ASN A 292 -22.00 -3.04 -15.04
N THR A 293 -20.89 -2.46 -15.56
CA THR A 293 -19.89 -1.82 -14.69
C THR A 293 -20.42 -0.56 -14.01
N ASN A 294 -20.61 -0.61 -12.69
CA ASN A 294 -21.09 0.54 -11.91
C ASN A 294 -19.95 1.30 -11.24
N PHE A 295 -18.83 0.62 -10.99
CA PHE A 295 -17.68 1.20 -10.33
C PHE A 295 -16.41 1.00 -11.13
N ILE A 296 -15.60 2.05 -11.21
CA ILE A 296 -14.21 1.95 -11.67
C ILE A 296 -13.32 2.31 -10.48
N ILE A 297 -12.25 1.56 -10.27
CA ILE A 297 -11.27 1.84 -9.22
C ILE A 297 -9.86 1.91 -9.80
N ALA A 298 -9.00 2.73 -9.21
CA ALA A 298 -7.58 2.81 -9.56
C ALA A 298 -6.76 3.26 -8.35
N ALA A 299 -5.57 2.70 -8.17
CA ALA A 299 -4.69 3.01 -7.05
C ALA A 299 -3.25 3.29 -7.52
N ASP A 300 -2.72 4.46 -7.16
CA ASP A 300 -1.34 4.89 -7.45
C ASP A 300 -0.92 4.81 -8.93
N VAL A 301 -1.87 5.08 -9.83
CA VAL A 301 -1.69 5.03 -11.29
C VAL A 301 -1.15 6.32 -11.92
N CYS A 302 -1.03 7.41 -11.14
CA CYS A 302 -0.63 8.73 -11.63
C CYS A 302 0.83 9.04 -11.29
N TYR A 303 1.76 8.57 -12.13
CA TYR A 303 3.20 8.77 -11.97
C TYR A 303 3.92 9.24 -13.24
N ASP A 304 3.25 9.21 -14.39
CA ASP A 304 3.72 9.64 -15.70
C ASP A 304 2.60 10.40 -16.41
N ASP A 305 2.93 11.50 -17.09
CA ASP A 305 1.95 12.41 -17.69
C ASP A 305 1.22 11.77 -18.89
N ASP A 306 1.93 11.00 -19.73
CA ASP A 306 1.34 10.33 -20.90
C ASP A 306 0.38 9.21 -20.47
N LEU A 307 0.76 8.46 -19.42
CA LEU A 307 -0.10 7.45 -18.82
C LEU A 307 -1.31 8.08 -18.12
N THR A 308 -1.13 9.20 -17.42
CA THR A 308 -2.22 9.94 -16.79
C THR A 308 -3.21 10.43 -17.85
N ASP A 309 -2.73 10.98 -18.95
CA ASP A 309 -3.58 11.35 -20.08
C ASP A 309 -4.32 10.14 -20.66
N GLY A 310 -3.64 8.99 -20.78
CA GLY A 310 -4.22 7.71 -21.21
C GLY A 310 -5.35 7.25 -20.30
N LEU A 311 -5.15 7.33 -18.98
CA LEU A 311 -6.13 7.00 -17.96
C LEU A 311 -7.39 7.85 -18.14
N PHE A 312 -7.27 9.17 -18.21
CA PHE A 312 -8.43 10.06 -18.35
C PHE A 312 -9.15 9.88 -19.69
N ARG A 313 -8.42 9.65 -20.80
CA ARG A 313 -9.03 9.27 -22.09
C ARG A 313 -9.81 7.96 -21.98
N THR A 314 -9.28 6.99 -21.24
CA THR A 314 -9.93 5.69 -21.00
C THR A 314 -11.18 5.85 -20.14
N LEU A 315 -11.10 6.57 -19.01
CA LEU A 315 -12.23 6.87 -18.15
C LEU A 315 -13.35 7.54 -18.94
N TYR A 316 -13.02 8.59 -19.68
CA TYR A 316 -13.98 9.29 -20.52
C TYR A 316 -14.64 8.36 -21.55
N ARG A 317 -13.85 7.56 -22.27
CA ARG A 317 -14.35 6.60 -23.26
C ARG A 317 -15.30 5.59 -22.64
N LEU A 318 -14.94 5.02 -21.50
CA LEU A 318 -15.76 4.02 -20.80
C LEU A 318 -17.06 4.67 -20.29
N CYS A 319 -16.94 5.73 -19.49
CA CYS A 319 -18.09 6.40 -18.88
C CYS A 319 -19.07 6.99 -19.91
N SER A 320 -18.58 7.52 -21.03
CA SER A 320 -19.44 8.04 -22.11
C SER A 320 -20.11 6.95 -22.94
N SER A 321 -19.66 5.70 -22.82
CA SER A 321 -20.25 4.55 -23.51
C SER A 321 -21.25 3.79 -22.63
N PHE A 322 -21.29 4.08 -21.33
CA PHE A 322 -22.24 3.44 -20.42
C PHE A 322 -23.62 4.10 -20.53
N ASN A 323 -24.66 3.27 -20.43
CA ASN A 323 -26.06 3.74 -20.44
C ASN A 323 -26.58 4.07 -19.02
N HIS A 324 -25.71 4.01 -18.01
CA HIS A 324 -26.01 4.19 -16.60
C HIS A 324 -24.94 5.05 -15.93
N SER A 325 -25.24 5.53 -14.72
CA SER A 325 -24.25 6.25 -13.93
C SER A 325 -23.12 5.35 -13.48
N CYS A 326 -21.89 5.84 -13.55
CA CYS A 326 -20.70 5.15 -13.08
C CYS A 326 -19.96 5.99 -12.04
N THR A 327 -19.46 5.35 -10.98
CA THR A 327 -18.65 6.01 -9.95
C THR A 327 -17.21 5.52 -10.04
N VAL A 328 -16.27 6.44 -10.17
CA VAL A 328 -14.83 6.17 -10.20
C VAL A 328 -14.21 6.55 -8.86
N PHE A 329 -13.39 5.66 -8.29
CA PHE A 329 -12.55 5.96 -7.13
C PHE A 329 -11.08 5.88 -7.51
N ILE A 330 -10.34 6.97 -7.27
CA ILE A 330 -8.89 7.05 -7.55
C ILE A 330 -8.16 7.37 -6.25
N SER A 331 -7.36 6.42 -5.78
CA SER A 331 -6.46 6.60 -4.64
C SER A 331 -5.05 6.89 -5.13
N LEU A 332 -4.35 7.84 -4.51
CA LEU A 332 -2.97 8.14 -4.85
C LEU A 332 -2.18 8.74 -3.69
N GLU A 333 -0.86 8.59 -3.76
CA GLU A 333 0.11 9.25 -2.89
C GLU A 333 0.78 10.44 -3.60
N LYS A 334 0.76 11.61 -2.98
CA LYS A 334 1.49 12.80 -3.45
C LYS A 334 3.01 12.61 -3.28
N ARG A 335 3.71 12.32 -4.38
CA ARG A 335 5.19 12.20 -4.40
C ARG A 335 5.86 13.54 -4.68
N MET A 336 6.47 14.10 -3.63
CA MET A 336 7.19 15.38 -3.72
C MET A 336 8.61 15.14 -4.23
N ASN A 337 8.95 15.71 -5.38
CA ASN A 337 10.26 15.61 -6.00
C ASN A 337 10.88 17.01 -6.17
N PHE A 338 12.18 17.14 -5.96
CA PHE A 338 12.87 18.40 -6.30
C PHE A 338 12.99 18.51 -7.82
N SER A 339 12.30 19.49 -8.41
CA SER A 339 12.36 19.72 -9.85
C SER A 339 13.54 20.61 -10.18
N LEU A 340 14.49 20.12 -10.97
CA LEU A 340 15.60 20.94 -11.49
C LEU A 340 15.11 22.06 -12.40
N ARG A 341 13.93 21.92 -13.01
CA ARG A 341 13.35 22.95 -13.89
C ARG A 341 12.87 24.15 -13.08
N HIS A 342 12.21 23.88 -11.95
CA HIS A 342 11.63 24.91 -11.09
C HIS A 342 12.55 25.32 -9.94
N MET A 343 13.63 24.55 -9.72
CA MET A 343 14.54 24.69 -8.58
C MET A 343 13.79 24.68 -7.24
N ASP A 344 12.73 23.87 -7.16
CA ASP A 344 11.83 23.80 -6.01
C ASP A 344 11.21 22.40 -5.86
N ILE A 345 10.69 22.10 -4.68
CA ILE A 345 9.94 20.87 -4.39
C ILE A 345 8.59 20.94 -5.08
N CYS A 346 8.34 20.03 -6.01
CA CYS A 346 7.14 19.98 -6.84
C CYS A 346 6.50 18.58 -6.77
N CYS A 347 5.20 18.51 -7.01
CA CYS A 347 4.48 17.25 -7.22
C CYS A 347 3.97 17.21 -8.66
N GLU A 348 4.87 17.10 -9.64
CA GLU A 348 4.54 17.31 -11.06
C GLU A 348 3.44 16.35 -11.55
N ALA A 349 3.57 15.05 -11.28
CA ALA A 349 2.56 14.05 -11.65
C ALA A 349 1.19 14.32 -10.99
N TYR A 350 1.18 14.73 -9.71
CA TYR A 350 -0.08 15.10 -9.02
C TYR A 350 -0.70 16.37 -9.60
N ASN A 351 0.11 17.39 -9.91
CA ASN A 351 -0.36 18.62 -10.54
C ASN A 351 -0.98 18.34 -11.90
N HIS A 352 -0.36 17.45 -12.70
CA HIS A 352 -0.90 17.00 -13.98
C HIS A 352 -2.22 16.24 -13.79
N PHE A 353 -2.27 15.28 -12.86
CA PHE A 353 -3.51 14.60 -12.46
C PHE A 353 -4.63 15.58 -12.10
N LYS A 354 -4.35 16.59 -11.26
CA LYS A 354 -5.31 17.64 -10.89
C LYS A 354 -5.78 18.46 -12.08
N HIS A 355 -4.90 18.72 -13.04
CA HIS A 355 -5.25 19.40 -14.28
C HIS A 355 -6.22 18.56 -15.12
N CYS A 356 -5.90 17.29 -15.38
CA CYS A 356 -6.77 16.36 -16.11
C CYS A 356 -8.14 16.21 -15.42
N LEU A 357 -8.15 16.17 -14.08
CA LEU A 357 -9.36 16.08 -13.28
C LEU A 357 -10.27 17.32 -13.44
N SER A 358 -9.68 18.52 -13.46
CA SER A 358 -10.43 19.76 -13.75
C SER A 358 -10.97 19.75 -15.18
N GLN A 359 -10.15 19.36 -16.16
CA GLN A 359 -10.58 19.26 -17.55
C GLN A 359 -11.75 18.28 -17.75
N LEU A 360 -11.73 17.15 -17.02
CA LEU A 360 -12.83 16.19 -17.05
C LEU A 360 -14.12 16.78 -16.44
N GLN A 361 -14.00 17.49 -15.32
CA GLN A 361 -15.14 18.14 -14.65
C GLN A 361 -15.76 19.26 -15.49
N ASP A 362 -14.92 20.07 -16.14
CA ASP A 362 -15.34 21.22 -16.96
C ASP A 362 -15.80 20.81 -18.37
N MET A 363 -15.94 19.50 -18.63
CA MET A 363 -16.29 18.98 -19.94
C MET A 363 -17.78 19.16 -20.23
N GLU A 364 -18.09 19.87 -21.32
CA GLU A 364 -19.46 20.15 -21.78
C GLU A 364 -19.64 19.63 -23.22
N ASP A 365 -19.59 18.32 -23.42
CA ASP A 365 -19.72 17.70 -24.75
C ASP A 365 -21.14 17.20 -25.08
N GLY A 366 -22.06 17.29 -24.11
CA GLY A 366 -23.44 16.84 -24.21
C GLY A 366 -23.63 15.32 -24.12
N ARG A 367 -22.57 14.53 -23.87
CA ARG A 367 -22.65 13.07 -23.73
C ARG A 367 -22.67 12.64 -22.28
N CYS A 368 -21.72 13.15 -21.49
CA CYS A 368 -21.52 12.73 -20.11
C CYS A 368 -21.20 13.95 -19.23
N GLY A 369 -21.85 14.03 -18.07
CA GLY A 369 -21.50 14.98 -17.03
C GLY A 369 -20.59 14.32 -15.99
N PHE A 370 -19.53 15.03 -15.56
CA PHE A 370 -18.62 14.54 -14.54
C PHE A 370 -18.64 15.45 -13.31
N LYS A 371 -18.85 14.86 -12.14
CA LYS A 371 -18.74 15.53 -10.84
C LYS A 371 -17.55 14.95 -10.08
N VAL A 372 -16.63 15.80 -9.64
CA VAL A 372 -15.44 15.39 -8.89
C VAL A 372 -15.56 15.82 -7.43
N GLU A 373 -15.24 14.91 -6.51
CA GLU A 373 -15.29 15.14 -5.07
C GLU A 373 -14.06 14.53 -4.39
N HIS A 374 -13.53 15.21 -3.37
CA HIS A 374 -12.52 14.62 -2.50
C HIS A 374 -13.21 13.78 -1.43
N VAL A 375 -12.75 12.55 -1.21
CA VAL A 375 -13.29 11.64 -0.19
C VAL A 375 -12.50 11.84 1.11
N PRO A 376 -13.16 12.22 2.23
CA PRO A 376 -12.49 12.29 3.53
C PRO A 376 -11.95 10.91 3.96
N LEU A 377 -10.75 10.88 4.54
CA LEU A 377 -10.09 9.64 4.97
C LEU A 377 -10.48 9.22 6.40
N ASN A 378 -11.69 9.54 6.84
CA ASN A 378 -12.19 9.29 8.21
C ASN A 378 -12.84 7.90 8.38
N PHE A 379 -12.55 6.97 7.47
CA PHE A 379 -13.00 5.59 7.51
C PHE A 379 -11.99 4.67 8.22
N SER A 380 -12.46 3.52 8.71
CA SER A 380 -11.66 2.56 9.49
C SER A 380 -10.40 2.09 8.74
N GLN A 381 -9.34 1.80 9.49
CA GLN A 381 -8.10 1.23 8.95
C GLN A 381 -8.03 -0.26 9.25
N PHE A 382 -8.10 -1.07 8.19
CA PHE A 382 -8.13 -2.53 8.27
C PHE A 382 -6.76 -3.15 8.00
N LEU A 383 -5.89 -2.45 7.27
CA LEU A 383 -4.55 -2.92 6.93
C LEU A 383 -3.47 -2.17 7.72
N LEU A 384 -2.43 -2.88 8.15
CA LEU A 384 -1.30 -2.29 8.88
C LEU A 384 -0.34 -1.59 7.90
N TYR A 385 -0.44 -0.28 7.82
CA TYR A 385 0.50 0.64 7.17
C TYR A 385 0.32 2.03 7.79
N GLU A 386 1.16 2.98 7.41
CA GLU A 386 1.03 4.35 7.89
C GLU A 386 0.20 5.18 6.89
N ARG A 387 -0.92 5.75 7.36
CA ARG A 387 -1.72 6.71 6.59
C ARG A 387 -1.12 8.11 6.73
N ILE A 388 -0.32 8.49 5.74
CA ILE A 388 0.33 9.81 5.67
C ILE A 388 -0.59 10.87 5.05
N GLU A 389 -0.31 12.14 5.32
CA GLU A 389 -1.09 13.30 4.80
C GLU A 389 -1.03 13.44 3.27
N GLN A 390 -0.07 12.76 2.64
CA GLN A 390 0.13 12.76 1.20
C GLN A 390 -0.84 11.83 0.47
N LEU A 391 -1.50 10.92 1.18
CA LEU A 391 -2.51 10.04 0.59
C LEU A 391 -3.82 10.79 0.38
N GLU A 392 -4.43 10.59 -0.79
CA GLU A 392 -5.72 11.15 -1.14
C GLU A 392 -6.61 10.11 -1.82
N LEU A 393 -7.92 10.27 -1.65
CA LEU A 393 -8.93 9.49 -2.34
C LEU A 393 -9.92 10.44 -3.04
N TRP A 394 -10.07 10.26 -4.34
CA TRP A 394 -10.94 11.05 -5.20
C TRP A 394 -12.11 10.21 -5.68
N LYS A 395 -13.30 10.81 -5.69
CA LYS A 395 -14.53 10.24 -6.26
C LYS A 395 -14.92 11.05 -7.50
N ILE A 396 -15.18 10.37 -8.60
CA ILE A 396 -15.73 10.96 -9.82
C ILE A 396 -17.06 10.28 -10.09
N THR A 397 -18.14 11.05 -10.23
CA THR A 397 -19.44 10.52 -10.63
C THR A 397 -19.69 10.93 -12.07
N ALA A 398 -19.87 9.94 -12.94
CA ALA A 398 -20.21 10.12 -14.35
C ALA A 398 -21.70 9.83 -14.55
N SER A 399 -22.43 10.76 -15.15
CA SER A 399 -23.86 10.63 -15.47
C SER A 399 -24.10 10.82 -16.97
N SER A 400 -24.82 9.89 -17.60
CA SER A 400 -25.22 10.01 -19.01
C SER A 400 -26.31 11.08 -19.16
N LEU A 401 -26.04 12.09 -19.98
CA LEU A 401 -26.96 13.23 -20.18
C LEU A 401 -28.15 12.90 -21.10
N GLU A 402 -28.08 11.81 -21.86
CA GLU A 402 -29.20 11.34 -22.69
C GLU A 402 -30.36 10.78 -21.84
N SER A 403 -30.06 10.31 -20.62
CA SER A 403 -31.05 9.74 -19.70
C SER A 403 -31.92 10.80 -18.99
N GLU A 404 -31.41 12.01 -18.77
CA GLU A 404 -32.13 13.07 -18.05
C GLU A 404 -33.23 13.74 -18.91
N GLN A 405 -33.05 13.78 -20.24
CA GLN A 405 -34.04 14.39 -21.15
C GLN A 405 -35.32 13.58 -21.32
N THR A 406 -35.29 12.27 -21.08
CA THR A 406 -36.51 11.44 -21.13
C THR A 406 -37.37 11.56 -19.86
N GLN A 407 -36.80 11.99 -18.74
CA GLN A 407 -37.56 12.27 -17.51
C GLN A 407 -38.17 13.67 -17.50
N SER A 408 -37.55 14.68 -18.13
CA SER A 408 -38.09 16.04 -18.16
C SER A 408 -39.28 16.24 -19.12
N ASP A 409 -39.45 15.37 -20.12
CA ASP A 409 -40.54 15.46 -21.09
C ASP A 409 -41.79 14.66 -20.67
N SER A 410 -41.79 14.12 -19.45
CA SER A 410 -42.87 13.26 -18.90
C SER A 410 -43.75 13.93 -17.84
N ASP A 411 -43.51 15.20 -17.49
CA ASP A 411 -44.27 15.93 -16.45
C ASP A 411 -45.25 16.99 -17.01
#